data_AF-A0A3D3GFS6-F1
#
_entry.id   AF-A0A3D3GFS6-F1
#
_cell.length_a   1.000
_cell.length_b   1.000
_cell.length_c   1.000
_cell.angle_alpha   90.00
_cell.angle_beta   90.00
_cell.angle_gamma   90.00
#
_symmetry.space_group_name_H-M   'P 1'
#
loop_
_entity.id
_entity.type
_entity.pdbx_description
1 polymer ?
#
loop_
_entity_poly.entity_id
_entity_poly.type
_entity_poly.pdbx_seq_one_letter_code
_entity_poly.pdbx_strand_id
1 'polypeptide(L)'
;MTPEIEKAPRTLRTSLAERTDVNTKRSLRKYLINPRFQLSMLAYFAVISLVTILAIYISTRMAWNSLATSPLLTRLVGDQFLQALLAEQRSTLTSIFVIASVEALLILMISGMIISHQVAGPIYRIRKSLDKIADGHYPKPVTFRKHDYFLEVEESFNRAIKRVIESGLPPKPPAKPESKSPESPDHL
;
A
#
# COMPACT_ATOMS: atom_id res chain seq x y z
N MET A 1 40.38 -7.24 16.54
CA MET A 1 40.89 -7.18 17.91
C MET A 1 41.75 -5.92 18.03
N THR A 2 41.13 -4.80 18.37
CA THR A 2 41.81 -3.51 18.57
C THR A 2 42.26 -3.41 20.03
N PRO A 3 43.56 -3.19 20.30
CA PRO A 3 44.17 -3.34 21.63
C PRO A 3 43.83 -2.21 22.63
N GLU A 4 42.85 -1.35 22.33
CA GLU A 4 42.57 -0.13 23.10
C GLU A 4 41.41 -0.27 24.11
N ILE A 5 40.58 -1.31 24.00
CA ILE A 5 39.42 -1.52 24.89
C ILE A 5 39.85 -2.07 26.27
N GLU A 6 41.08 -2.55 26.40
CA GLU A 6 41.53 -3.24 27.60
C GLU A 6 41.83 -2.29 28.79
N LYS A 7 42.06 -1.00 28.55
CA LYS A 7 42.39 -0.03 29.62
C LYS A 7 41.19 0.73 30.20
N ALA A 8 39.97 0.47 29.75
CA ALA A 8 38.78 1.17 30.27
C ALA A 8 38.35 0.62 31.67
N PRO A 9 37.98 1.49 32.63
CA PRO A 9 37.43 1.10 33.92
C PRO A 9 36.24 0.14 33.76
N ARG A 10 36.10 -0.87 34.65
CA ARG A 10 35.05 -1.90 34.56
C ARG A 10 33.64 -1.31 34.38
N THR A 11 33.35 -0.17 35.00
CA THR A 11 32.06 0.54 34.91
C THR A 11 31.73 1.09 33.52
N LEU A 12 32.75 1.46 32.73
CA LEU A 12 32.61 1.92 31.35
C LEU A 12 32.47 0.76 30.36
N ARG A 13 33.06 -0.40 30.67
CA ARG A 13 32.88 -1.62 29.86
C ARG A 13 31.44 -2.12 29.91
N THR A 14 30.80 -2.07 31.08
CA THR A 14 29.40 -2.46 31.24
C THR A 14 28.47 -1.52 30.46
N SER A 15 28.71 -0.21 30.50
CA SER A 15 27.86 0.77 29.79
C SER A 15 28.06 0.78 28.27
N LEU A 16 29.24 0.37 27.79
CA LEU A 16 29.52 0.22 26.35
C LEU A 16 28.96 -1.08 25.77
N ALA A 17 28.98 -2.18 26.55
CA ALA A 17 28.35 -3.44 26.15
C ALA A 17 26.82 -3.40 26.21
N GLU A 18 26.25 -2.60 27.12
CA GLU A 18 24.79 -2.44 27.28
C GLU A 18 24.17 -1.54 26.19
N ARG A 19 24.97 -0.70 25.52
CA ARG A 19 24.50 0.20 24.45
C ARG A 19 24.41 -0.42 23.06
N THR A 20 24.87 -1.66 22.87
CA THR A 20 24.88 -2.29 21.53
C THR A 20 23.64 -3.12 21.19
N ASP A 21 22.73 -3.37 22.13
CA ASP A 21 21.46 -4.06 21.86
C ASP A 21 20.32 -3.08 21.51
N VAL A 22 20.54 -2.23 20.51
CA VAL A 22 19.42 -1.60 19.80
C VAL A 22 18.84 -2.65 18.85
N ASN A 23 18.03 -3.53 19.42
CA ASN A 23 17.21 -4.51 18.71
C ASN A 23 16.29 -3.77 17.74
N THR A 24 16.81 -3.53 16.53
CA THR A 24 16.10 -2.87 15.44
C THR A 24 15.26 -3.91 14.71
N LYS A 25 14.47 -4.72 15.43
CA LYS A 25 13.31 -5.39 14.84
C LYS A 25 12.22 -4.34 14.64
N ARG A 26 12.45 -3.40 13.71
CA ARG A 26 11.37 -2.63 13.09
C ARG A 26 10.46 -3.66 12.43
N SER A 27 9.34 -3.94 13.08
CA SER A 27 8.35 -4.90 12.61
C SER A 27 7.83 -4.49 11.23
N LEU A 28 8.39 -5.09 10.17
CA LEU A 28 7.89 -4.95 8.79
C LEU A 28 6.45 -5.45 8.62
N ARG A 29 5.88 -6.07 9.65
CA ARG A 29 4.53 -6.67 9.68
C ARG A 29 3.37 -5.68 9.84
N LYS A 30 3.61 -4.37 9.76
CA LYS A 30 2.55 -3.34 9.95
C LYS A 30 2.34 -2.42 8.74
N TYR A 31 2.64 -2.92 7.53
CA TYR A 31 2.37 -2.16 6.29
C TYR A 31 0.93 -2.32 5.76
N LEU A 32 0.18 -3.32 6.27
CA LEU A 32 -1.23 -3.54 5.93
C LEU A 32 -2.12 -2.93 7.03
N ILE A 33 -2.39 -1.63 6.96
CA ILE A 33 -3.33 -0.95 7.89
C ILE A 33 -4.77 -1.40 7.59
N ASN A 34 -5.08 -1.66 6.31
CA ASN A 34 -6.40 -2.14 5.89
C ASN A 34 -6.29 -3.01 4.63
N PRO A 35 -6.02 -4.32 4.77
CA PRO A 35 -5.73 -5.20 3.63
C PRO A 35 -6.92 -5.31 2.68
N ARG A 36 -8.15 -5.16 3.17
CA ARG A 36 -9.36 -5.22 2.32
C ARG A 36 -9.36 -4.10 1.29
N PHE A 37 -9.13 -2.85 1.70
CA PHE A 37 -9.09 -1.70 0.78
C PHE A 37 -7.90 -1.79 -0.19
N GLN A 38 -6.73 -2.17 0.31
CA GLN A 38 -5.52 -2.34 -0.51
C GLN A 38 -5.69 -3.43 -1.57
N LEU A 39 -6.21 -4.60 -1.19
CA LEU A 39 -6.48 -5.70 -2.13
C LEU A 39 -7.55 -5.33 -3.14
N SER A 40 -8.64 -4.66 -2.73
CA SER A 40 -9.67 -4.21 -3.67
C SER A 40 -9.13 -3.22 -4.70
N MET A 41 -8.34 -2.23 -4.29
CA MET A 41 -7.74 -1.24 -5.18
C MET A 41 -6.69 -1.85 -6.11
N LEU A 42 -5.83 -2.73 -5.57
CA LEU A 42 -4.84 -3.44 -6.35
C LEU A 42 -5.49 -4.38 -7.37
N ALA A 43 -6.54 -5.11 -6.98
CA ALA A 43 -7.28 -5.99 -7.87
C ALA A 43 -7.98 -5.19 -8.99
N TYR A 44 -8.59 -4.06 -8.66
CA TYR A 44 -9.19 -3.17 -9.66
C TYR A 44 -8.16 -2.74 -10.72
N PHE A 45 -7.00 -2.26 -10.27
CA PHE A 45 -5.90 -1.86 -11.14
C PHE A 45 -5.32 -3.03 -11.95
N ALA A 46 -5.17 -4.21 -11.34
CA ALA A 46 -4.69 -5.39 -12.05
C ALA A 46 -5.66 -5.82 -13.15
N VAL A 47 -6.97 -5.85 -12.87
CA VAL A 47 -8.00 -6.24 -13.84
C VAL A 47 -8.02 -5.28 -15.03
N ILE A 48 -8.06 -3.96 -14.80
CA ILE A 48 -8.07 -3.00 -15.91
C ILE A 48 -6.78 -3.05 -16.73
N SER A 49 -5.62 -3.25 -16.09
CA SER A 49 -4.36 -3.43 -16.79
C SER A 49 -4.35 -4.70 -17.64
N LEU A 50 -4.81 -5.83 -17.10
CA LEU A 50 -4.89 -7.09 -17.84
C LEU A 50 -5.85 -7.00 -19.04
N VAL A 51 -7.00 -6.36 -18.87
CA VAL A 51 -7.95 -6.11 -19.96
C VAL A 51 -7.31 -5.24 -21.04
N THR A 52 -6.60 -4.19 -20.64
CA THR A 52 -5.91 -3.29 -21.59
C THR A 52 -4.79 -4.01 -22.34
N ILE A 53 -3.94 -4.78 -21.64
CA ILE A 53 -2.88 -5.60 -22.24
C ILE A 53 -3.49 -6.59 -23.24
N LEU A 54 -4.58 -7.27 -22.87
CA LEU A 54 -5.27 -8.20 -23.74
C LEU A 54 -5.84 -7.51 -24.99
N ALA A 55 -6.47 -6.35 -24.82
CA ALA A 55 -7.01 -5.57 -25.94
C ALA A 55 -5.90 -5.12 -26.90
N ILE A 56 -4.76 -4.65 -26.38
CA ILE A 56 -3.61 -4.26 -27.20
C ILE A 56 -3.00 -5.49 -27.90
N TYR A 57 -2.89 -6.63 -27.21
CA TYR A 57 -2.40 -7.87 -27.80
C TYR A 57 -3.28 -8.33 -28.97
N ILE A 58 -4.61 -8.34 -28.78
CA ILE A 58 -5.58 -8.69 -29.83
C ILE A 58 -5.44 -7.72 -31.00
N SER A 59 -5.45 -6.42 -30.73
CA SER A 59 -5.33 -5.37 -31.76
C SER A 59 -4.04 -5.50 -32.57
N THR A 60 -2.92 -5.73 -31.90
CA THR A 60 -1.61 -5.95 -32.53
C THR A 60 -1.64 -7.22 -33.37
N ARG A 61 -2.25 -8.30 -32.88
CA ARG A 61 -2.34 -9.55 -33.64
C ARG A 61 -3.22 -9.41 -34.88
N MET A 62 -4.33 -8.67 -34.76
CA MET A 62 -5.20 -8.33 -35.90
C MET A 62 -4.45 -7.50 -36.94
N ALA A 63 -3.69 -6.50 -36.53
CA ALA A 63 -2.86 -5.70 -37.43
C ALA A 63 -1.85 -6.56 -38.21
N TRP A 64 -1.15 -7.48 -37.53
CA TRP A 64 -0.23 -8.42 -38.19
C TRP A 64 -0.94 -9.32 -39.21
N ASN A 65 -2.12 -9.86 -38.86
CA ASN A 65 -2.92 -10.65 -39.80
C ASN A 65 -3.33 -9.86 -41.03
N SER A 66 -3.71 -8.58 -40.84
CA SER A 66 -4.07 -7.69 -41.92
C SER A 66 -2.89 -7.38 -42.84
N LEU A 67 -1.68 -7.24 -42.31
CA LEU A 67 -0.47 -7.04 -43.11
C LEU A 67 -0.10 -8.30 -43.89
N ALA A 68 -0.11 -9.46 -43.23
CA ALA A 68 0.29 -10.74 -43.82
C ALA A 68 -0.64 -11.22 -44.95
N THR A 69 -1.88 -10.74 -44.98
CA THR A 69 -2.88 -11.08 -46.01
C THR A 69 -3.12 -9.95 -47.01
N SER A 70 -2.31 -8.87 -46.95
CA SER A 70 -2.47 -7.71 -47.82
C SER A 70 -2.17 -8.05 -49.29
N PRO A 71 -3.17 -7.99 -50.20
CA PRO A 71 -2.97 -8.36 -51.60
C PRO A 71 -1.97 -7.44 -52.32
N LEU A 72 -1.88 -6.18 -51.89
CA LEU A 72 -0.94 -5.21 -52.44
C LEU A 72 0.50 -5.58 -52.09
N LEU A 73 0.77 -5.88 -50.81
CA LEU A 73 2.12 -6.23 -50.35
C LEU A 73 2.57 -7.57 -50.94
N THR A 74 1.68 -8.56 -50.98
CA THR A 74 1.98 -9.86 -51.59
C THR A 74 2.35 -9.73 -53.07
N ARG A 75 1.69 -8.84 -53.82
CA ARG A 75 2.03 -8.57 -55.23
C ARG A 75 3.36 -7.85 -55.42
N LEU A 76 3.70 -6.93 -54.51
CA LEU A 76 4.92 -6.11 -54.61
C LEU A 76 6.18 -6.87 -54.18
N VAL A 77 6.08 -7.64 -53.09
CA VAL A 77 7.22 -8.20 -52.37
C VAL A 77 7.32 -9.72 -52.55
N GLY A 78 6.22 -10.37 -52.93
CA GLY A 78 6.12 -11.83 -53.01
C GLY A 78 5.75 -12.46 -51.66
N ASP A 79 4.94 -13.52 -51.72
CA ASP A 79 4.36 -14.15 -50.52
C ASP A 79 5.42 -14.73 -49.58
N GLN A 80 6.34 -15.54 -50.12
CA GLN A 80 7.38 -16.20 -49.31
C GLN A 80 8.28 -15.21 -48.56
N PHE A 81 8.71 -14.14 -49.23
CA PHE A 81 9.55 -13.12 -48.61
C PHE A 81 8.77 -12.29 -47.59
N LEU A 82 7.53 -11.89 -47.90
CA LEU A 82 6.68 -11.14 -46.97
C LEU A 82 6.45 -11.94 -45.67
N GLN A 83 6.13 -13.23 -45.77
CA GLN A 83 5.95 -14.07 -44.59
C GLN A 83 7.23 -14.22 -43.75
N ALA A 84 8.39 -14.39 -44.40
CA ALA A 84 9.68 -14.47 -43.70
C ALA A 84 10.01 -13.17 -42.95
N LEU A 85 9.86 -12.02 -43.60
CA LEU A 85 10.08 -10.70 -43.00
C LEU A 85 9.14 -10.44 -41.82
N LEU A 86 7.85 -10.74 -41.98
CA LEU A 86 6.85 -10.55 -40.92
C LEU A 86 7.07 -11.52 -39.76
N ALA A 87 7.51 -12.76 -40.01
CA ALA A 87 7.79 -13.73 -38.96
C ALA A 87 8.96 -13.28 -38.07
N GLU A 88 10.03 -12.77 -38.66
CA GLU A 88 11.19 -12.26 -37.93
C GLU A 88 10.83 -11.02 -37.09
N GLN A 89 10.11 -10.05 -37.68
CA GLN A 89 9.66 -8.87 -36.94
C GLN A 89 8.65 -9.20 -35.82
N ARG A 90 7.74 -10.15 -36.07
CA ARG A 90 6.71 -10.54 -35.10
C ARG A 90 7.33 -11.10 -33.82
N SER A 91 8.37 -11.93 -33.91
CA SER A 91 9.01 -12.54 -32.74
C SER A 91 9.63 -11.47 -31.83
N THR A 92 10.41 -10.56 -32.42
CA THR A 92 11.08 -9.46 -31.72
C THR A 92 10.06 -8.53 -31.05
N LEU A 93 9.04 -8.09 -31.79
CA LEU A 93 8.04 -7.16 -31.27
C LEU A 93 7.13 -7.81 -30.21
N THR A 94 6.83 -9.10 -30.34
CA THR A 94 6.11 -9.84 -29.29
C THR A 94 6.92 -9.93 -28.01
N SER A 95 8.23 -10.18 -28.11
CA SER A 95 9.12 -10.26 -26.95
C SER A 95 9.23 -8.92 -26.22
N ILE A 96 9.42 -7.83 -26.98
CA ILE A 96 9.43 -6.45 -26.44
C ILE A 96 8.08 -6.15 -25.76
N PHE A 97 6.96 -6.48 -26.40
CA PHE A 97 5.62 -6.24 -25.85
C PHE A 97 5.41 -6.97 -24.51
N VAL A 98 5.83 -8.24 -24.41
CA VAL A 98 5.69 -9.02 -23.17
C VAL A 98 6.52 -8.40 -22.05
N ILE A 99 7.78 -8.07 -22.32
CA ILE A 99 8.67 -7.44 -21.33
C ILE A 99 8.09 -6.10 -20.86
N ALA A 100 7.71 -5.23 -21.80
CA ALA A 100 7.12 -3.93 -21.48
C ALA A 100 5.79 -4.07 -20.70
N SER A 101 4.98 -5.08 -21.01
CA SER A 101 3.72 -5.34 -20.30
C SER A 101 3.96 -5.77 -18.85
N VAL A 102 4.96 -6.62 -18.61
CA VAL A 102 5.36 -7.05 -17.26
C VAL A 102 5.90 -5.88 -16.46
N GLU A 103 6.80 -5.08 -17.05
CA GLU A 103 7.34 -3.88 -16.40
C GLU A 103 6.24 -2.88 -16.04
N ALA A 104 5.35 -2.58 -16.98
CA ALA A 104 4.22 -1.69 -16.75
C ALA A 104 3.30 -2.19 -15.63
N LEU A 105 3.01 -3.50 -15.60
CA LEU A 105 2.20 -4.10 -14.54
C LEU A 105 2.89 -3.97 -13.17
N LEU A 106 4.20 -4.24 -13.08
CA LEU A 106 4.95 -4.10 -11.84
C LEU A 106 4.94 -2.66 -11.32
N ILE A 107 5.20 -1.68 -12.19
CA ILE A 107 5.16 -0.26 -11.84
C ILE A 107 3.77 0.09 -11.32
N LEU A 108 2.72 -0.31 -12.02
CA LEU A 108 1.34 0.00 -11.66
C LEU A 108 0.91 -0.65 -10.34
N MET A 109 1.36 -1.87 -10.05
CA MET A 109 1.13 -2.53 -8.76
C MET A 109 1.84 -1.82 -7.61
N ILE A 110 3.10 -1.42 -7.80
CA ILE A 110 3.87 -0.68 -6.79
C ILE A 110 3.24 0.69 -6.53
N SER A 111 2.90 1.42 -7.59
CA SER A 111 2.21 2.71 -7.49
C SER A 111 0.85 2.59 -6.81
N GLY A 112 0.04 1.59 -7.18
CA GLY A 112 -1.24 1.33 -6.56
C GLY A 112 -1.13 1.05 -5.06
N MET A 113 -0.10 0.30 -4.64
CA MET A 113 0.18 0.05 -3.23
C MET A 113 0.54 1.33 -2.46
N ILE A 114 1.40 2.17 -3.03
CA ILE A 114 1.81 3.45 -2.42
C ILE A 114 0.59 4.37 -2.26
N ILE A 115 -0.19 4.57 -3.31
CA ILE A 115 -1.38 5.43 -3.31
C ILE A 115 -2.40 4.92 -2.29
N SER A 116 -2.65 3.60 -2.27
CA SER A 116 -3.60 3.01 -1.33
C SER A 116 -3.21 3.28 0.14
N HIS A 117 -1.91 3.27 0.45
CA HIS A 117 -1.43 3.62 1.80
C HIS A 117 -1.57 5.10 2.13
N GLN A 118 -1.29 5.98 1.16
CA GLN A 118 -1.44 7.43 1.31
C GLN A 118 -2.91 7.85 1.50
N VAL A 119 -3.86 7.09 0.97
CA VAL A 119 -5.30 7.30 1.18
C VAL A 119 -5.79 6.67 2.50
N ALA A 120 -5.39 5.42 2.77
CA ALA A 120 -5.85 4.70 3.96
C ALA A 120 -5.32 5.30 5.28
N GLY A 121 -4.13 5.93 5.25
CA GLY A 121 -3.49 6.54 6.42
C GLY A 121 -4.35 7.62 7.10
N PRO A 122 -4.72 8.70 6.40
CA PRO A 122 -5.60 9.76 6.90
C PRO A 122 -6.94 9.25 7.42
N ILE A 123 -7.61 8.40 6.62
CA ILE A 123 -8.93 7.85 6.97
C ILE A 123 -8.86 7.03 8.26
N TYR A 124 -7.82 6.20 8.42
CA TYR A 124 -7.61 5.44 9.65
C TYR A 124 -7.40 6.34 10.87
N ARG A 125 -6.64 7.44 10.72
CA ARG A 125 -6.40 8.40 11.82
C ARG A 125 -7.67 9.14 12.20
N ILE A 126 -8.46 9.59 11.23
CA ILE A 126 -9.77 10.22 11.46
C ILE A 126 -10.68 9.26 12.22
N ARG A 127 -10.87 8.05 11.70
CA ARG A 127 -11.71 7.03 12.34
C ARG A 127 -11.30 6.79 13.79
N LYS A 128 -10.01 6.57 14.04
CA LYS A 128 -9.50 6.34 15.40
C LYS A 128 -9.73 7.53 16.33
N SER A 129 -9.71 8.76 15.80
CA SER A 129 -10.02 9.96 16.58
C SER A 129 -11.51 10.05 16.89
N LEU A 130 -12.38 9.71 15.93
CA LEU A 130 -13.82 9.64 16.13
C LEU A 130 -14.22 8.56 17.14
N ASP A 131 -13.62 7.36 17.06
CA ASP A 131 -13.85 6.27 18.01
C ASP A 131 -13.55 6.73 19.45
N LYS A 132 -12.42 7.44 19.65
CA LYS A 132 -12.09 8.04 20.96
C LYS A 132 -13.12 9.04 21.45
N ILE A 133 -13.66 9.88 20.57
CA ILE A 133 -14.69 10.85 20.96
C ILE A 133 -15.98 10.14 21.35
N ALA A 134 -16.36 9.08 20.60
CA ALA A 134 -17.51 8.25 20.91
C ALA A 134 -17.36 7.54 22.28
N ASP A 135 -16.13 7.15 22.63
CA ASP A 135 -15.78 6.60 23.94
C ASP A 135 -15.72 7.65 25.06
N GLY A 136 -15.98 8.94 24.75
CA GLY A 136 -15.92 10.02 25.72
C GLY A 136 -14.50 10.48 26.05
N HIS A 137 -13.52 10.23 25.18
CA HIS A 137 -12.17 10.73 25.34
C HIS A 137 -11.92 11.98 24.50
N TYR A 138 -11.03 12.85 24.99
CA TYR A 138 -10.54 14.00 24.23
C TYR A 138 -9.32 13.58 23.39
N PRO A 139 -9.47 13.32 22.07
CA PRO A 139 -8.32 12.97 21.25
C PRO A 139 -7.41 14.19 21.07
N LYS A 140 -6.11 13.92 20.93
CA LYS A 140 -5.15 14.93 20.46
C LYS A 140 -5.48 15.31 19.00
N PRO A 141 -5.09 16.52 18.55
CA PRO A 141 -5.17 16.89 17.14
C PRO A 141 -4.57 15.81 16.25
N VAL A 142 -5.27 15.49 15.17
CA VAL A 142 -4.79 14.54 14.16
C VAL A 142 -3.80 15.26 13.25
N THR A 143 -2.71 14.57 12.91
CA THR A 143 -1.76 15.02 11.89
C THR A 143 -1.54 13.94 10.85
N PHE A 144 -1.57 14.33 9.58
CA PHE A 144 -1.30 13.50 8.40
C PHE A 144 0.15 13.63 7.98
N ARG A 145 0.63 12.68 7.17
CA ARG A 145 2.00 12.73 6.64
C ARG A 145 2.03 13.63 5.41
N LYS A 146 3.16 14.26 5.14
CA LYS A 146 3.36 15.18 3.99
C LYS A 146 2.91 14.64 2.62
N HIS A 147 2.94 13.32 2.41
CA HIS A 147 2.57 12.67 1.15
C HIS A 147 1.25 11.92 1.23
N ASP A 148 0.49 12.07 2.32
CA ASP A 148 -0.85 11.50 2.39
C ASP A 148 -1.81 12.36 1.55
N TYR A 149 -2.90 11.75 1.06
CA TYR A 149 -3.96 12.50 0.40
C TYR A 149 -4.83 13.24 1.42
N PHE A 150 -5.55 14.27 0.98
CA PHE A 150 -6.53 15.02 1.79
C PHE A 150 -5.93 15.77 2.98
N LEU A 151 -4.75 16.40 2.82
CA LEU A 151 -4.10 17.19 3.88
C LEU A 151 -4.99 18.31 4.41
N GLU A 152 -5.82 18.90 3.56
CA GLU A 152 -6.81 19.93 3.90
C GLU A 152 -7.87 19.47 4.91
N VAL A 153 -8.12 18.15 4.97
CA VAL A 153 -9.05 17.56 5.94
C VAL A 153 -8.46 17.59 7.34
N GLU A 154 -7.12 17.58 7.49
CA GLU A 154 -6.46 17.64 8.79
C GLU A 154 -6.91 18.88 9.59
N GLU A 155 -6.80 20.05 8.97
CA GLU A 155 -7.12 21.32 9.61
C GLU A 155 -8.62 21.42 9.90
N SER A 156 -9.45 21.08 8.90
CA SER A 156 -10.90 21.13 9.01
C SER A 156 -11.43 20.19 10.10
N PHE A 157 -10.88 18.98 10.18
CA PHE A 157 -11.21 18.00 11.21
C PHE A 157 -10.82 18.50 12.60
N ASN A 158 -9.58 18.98 12.77
CA ASN A 158 -9.10 19.47 14.06
C ASN A 158 -9.92 20.67 14.57
N ARG A 159 -10.31 21.60 13.69
CA ARG A 159 -11.18 22.73 14.06
C ARG A 159 -12.56 22.24 14.53
N ALA A 160 -13.15 21.28 13.83
CA ALA A 160 -14.45 20.70 14.19
C ALA A 160 -14.39 20.01 15.57
N ILE A 161 -13.37 19.16 15.79
CA ILE A 161 -13.18 18.49 17.08
C ILE A 161 -12.99 19.49 18.21
N LYS A 162 -12.18 20.53 18.02
CA LYS A 162 -11.99 21.59 19.00
C LYS A 162 -13.33 22.23 19.40
N ARG A 163 -14.19 22.55 18.42
CA ARG A 163 -15.51 23.13 18.69
C ARG A 163 -16.46 22.18 19.43
N VAL A 164 -16.47 20.89 19.08
CA VAL A 164 -17.29 19.88 19.77
C VAL A 164 -16.87 19.77 21.24
N ILE A 165 -15.57 19.74 21.49
CA ILE A 165 -15.00 19.69 22.85
C ILE A 165 -15.38 20.95 23.65
N GLU A 166 -15.23 22.14 23.05
CA GLU A 166 -15.59 23.41 23.69
C GLU A 166 -17.09 23.56 23.96
N SER A 167 -17.95 22.95 23.12
CA SER A 167 -19.41 23.01 23.27
C SER A 167 -19.96 22.11 24.39
N GLY A 168 -19.11 21.36 25.09
CA GLY A 168 -19.47 20.66 26.31
C GLY A 168 -20.10 19.28 26.13
N LEU A 169 -19.80 18.56 25.05
CA LEU A 169 -20.12 17.12 24.94
C LEU A 169 -19.36 16.36 26.05
N PRO A 170 -20.02 15.93 27.15
CA PRO A 170 -19.29 15.45 28.30
C PRO A 170 -18.78 14.02 28.05
N PRO A 171 -17.60 13.67 28.59
CA PRO A 171 -17.02 12.34 28.48
C PRO A 171 -17.96 11.32 29.13
N LYS A 172 -18.45 10.33 28.37
CA LYS A 172 -19.12 9.16 28.95
C LYS A 172 -18.06 8.39 29.75
N PRO A 173 -18.26 8.12 31.06
CA PRO A 173 -17.31 7.31 31.81
C PRO A 173 -17.16 5.94 31.14
N PRO A 174 -15.95 5.35 31.10
CA PRO A 174 -15.81 3.98 30.62
C PRO A 174 -16.78 3.10 31.40
N ALA A 175 -17.57 2.30 30.69
CA ALA A 175 -18.41 1.29 31.32
C ALA A 175 -17.52 0.50 32.27
N LYS A 176 -17.82 0.55 33.58
CA LYS A 176 -17.13 -0.28 34.58
C LYS A 176 -17.11 -1.71 34.01
N PRO A 177 -15.97 -2.43 34.06
CA PRO A 177 -16.00 -3.86 33.81
C PRO A 177 -17.06 -4.42 34.76
N GLU A 178 -18.05 -5.13 34.20
CA GLU A 178 -19.05 -5.87 34.96
C GLU A 178 -18.33 -6.54 36.12
N SER A 179 -18.62 -6.07 37.33
CA SER A 179 -18.23 -6.78 38.53
C SER A 179 -18.89 -8.15 38.38
N LYS A 180 -18.09 -9.18 38.15
CA LYS A 180 -18.53 -10.56 38.39
C LYS A 180 -19.23 -10.54 39.74
N SER A 181 -20.52 -10.84 39.75
CA SER A 181 -21.26 -11.04 40.99
C SER A 181 -20.45 -12.03 41.85
N PRO A 182 -20.27 -11.78 43.14
CA PRO A 182 -19.75 -12.79 44.03
C PRO A 182 -20.71 -13.98 43.96
N GLU A 183 -20.18 -15.10 43.50
CA GLU A 183 -20.82 -16.40 43.56
C GLU A 183 -21.22 -16.64 45.03
N SER A 184 -22.51 -16.83 45.26
CA SER A 184 -23.08 -17.17 46.57
C SER A 184 -22.36 -18.41 47.12
N PRO A 185 -21.83 -18.39 48.35
CA PRO A 185 -21.45 -19.62 49.02
C PRO A 185 -22.73 -20.28 49.55
N ASP A 186 -23.37 -21.10 48.72
CA ASP A 186 -24.41 -22.00 49.21
C ASP A 186 -23.73 -23.19 49.88
N HIS A 187 -23.82 -23.15 51.20
CA HIS A 187 -23.73 -24.31 52.09
C HIS A 187 -24.79 -25.34 51.70
N LEU A 188 -24.36 -26.58 51.40
CA LEU A 188 -24.78 -27.86 52.01
C LEU A 188 -24.25 -29.05 51.21
#